data_AF-A0A3N6H296-F1
#
_entry.id   AF-A0A3N6H296-F1
#
_cell.length_a   1.000
_cell.length_b   1.000
_cell.length_c   1.000
_cell.angle_alpha   90.00
_cell.angle_beta   90.00
_cell.angle_gamma   90.00
#
_symmetry.space_group_name_H-M   'P 1'
#
loop_
_entity.id
_entity.type
_entity.pdbx_description
1 polymer ?
#
loop_
_entity_poly.entity_id
_entity_poly.type
_entity_poly.pdbx_seq_one_letter_code
_entity_poly.pdbx_strand_id
1 'polypeptide(L)'
;MAAVVPPPSTAMPMPESIDGPAALRSLPPALLPAPAAEIRSFLVEKVSATGGHLGPNLGVVELTMALHRVFDVEEGDVLLFDTGHQTYVHKLLTGRRAGSDGLRQEGGLSGYPGRGESAHDWIENSHAAQGVRPARRTRPLLARAGLSASQIASTVLRARAGKPSLPDCLFDGSAV
;
A
#
# COMPACT_ATOMS: atom_id res chain seq x y z
N MET A 1 -41.16 -32.01 9.74
CA MET A 1 -39.94 -32.47 9.04
C MET A 1 -38.99 -31.29 9.00
N ALA A 2 -37.91 -31.32 9.80
CA ALA A 2 -36.89 -30.29 9.78
C ALA A 2 -36.00 -30.49 8.55
N ALA A 3 -35.88 -29.46 7.71
CA ALA A 3 -34.98 -29.48 6.58
C ALA A 3 -33.54 -29.54 7.09
N VAL A 4 -32.83 -30.61 6.74
CA VAL A 4 -31.38 -30.70 6.91
C VAL A 4 -30.75 -29.64 6.01
N VAL A 5 -30.19 -28.60 6.62
CA VAL A 5 -29.31 -27.65 5.93
C VAL A 5 -28.04 -28.41 5.56
N PRO A 6 -27.68 -28.53 4.27
CA PRO A 6 -26.43 -29.16 3.89
C PRO A 6 -25.24 -28.35 4.43
N PRO A 7 -24.13 -29.00 4.86
CA PRO A 7 -22.93 -28.28 5.27
C PRO A 7 -22.40 -27.44 4.09
N PRO A 8 -21.82 -26.26 4.34
CA PRO A 8 -21.22 -25.47 3.28
C PRO A 8 -20.12 -26.30 2.59
N SER A 9 -20.23 -26.44 1.27
CA SER A 9 -19.28 -27.14 0.42
C SER A 9 -17.87 -26.57 0.60
N THR A 10 -16.93 -27.40 1.05
CA THR A 10 -15.50 -27.07 1.30
C THR A 10 -14.67 -27.01 0.01
N ALA A 11 -15.18 -26.34 -1.02
CA ALA A 11 -14.43 -26.05 -2.22
C ALA A 11 -14.75 -24.62 -2.67
N MET A 12 -14.35 -23.63 -1.85
CA MET A 12 -14.23 -22.27 -2.37
C MET A 12 -12.95 -22.22 -3.19
N PRO A 13 -13.00 -21.88 -4.49
CA PRO A 13 -11.79 -21.65 -5.26
C PRO A 13 -11.01 -20.54 -4.57
N MET A 14 -9.77 -20.86 -4.16
CA MET A 14 -8.84 -19.87 -3.64
C MET A 14 -8.64 -18.82 -4.73
N PRO A 15 -8.75 -17.51 -4.44
CA PRO A 15 -8.44 -16.50 -5.44
C PRO A 15 -6.99 -16.73 -5.89
N GLU A 16 -6.78 -17.03 -7.17
CA GLU A 16 -5.47 -17.39 -7.74
C GLU A 16 -4.42 -16.26 -7.64
N SER A 17 -4.85 -15.05 -7.33
CA SER A 17 -4.01 -13.91 -6.94
C SER A 17 -4.96 -12.77 -6.58
N ILE A 18 -4.59 -11.92 -5.61
CA ILE A 18 -5.23 -10.61 -5.48
C ILE A 18 -4.53 -9.64 -6.42
N ASP A 19 -5.19 -9.32 -7.53
CA ASP A 19 -4.64 -8.45 -8.58
C ASP A 19 -4.97 -6.97 -8.38
N GLY A 20 -5.42 -6.56 -7.19
CA GLY A 20 -5.60 -5.14 -6.90
C GLY A 20 -6.42 -4.81 -5.65
N PRO A 21 -6.57 -3.51 -5.33
CA PRO A 21 -7.32 -3.04 -4.18
C PRO A 21 -8.82 -3.33 -4.31
N ALA A 22 -9.40 -3.25 -5.51
CA ALA A 22 -10.79 -3.63 -5.78
C ALA A 22 -11.08 -5.11 -5.46
N ALA A 23 -10.21 -6.02 -5.90
CA ALA A 23 -10.33 -7.45 -5.61
C ALA A 23 -10.19 -7.71 -4.10
N LEU A 24 -9.29 -7.00 -3.43
CA LEU A 24 -9.14 -7.10 -1.98
C LEU A 24 -10.39 -6.60 -1.23
N ARG A 25 -11.06 -5.54 -1.72
CA ARG A 25 -12.28 -4.96 -1.12
C ARG A 25 -13.49 -5.87 -1.20
N SER A 26 -13.65 -6.59 -2.31
CA SER A 26 -14.82 -7.46 -2.56
C SER A 26 -14.80 -8.75 -1.72
N LEU A 27 -13.65 -9.14 -1.17
CA LEU A 27 -13.54 -10.35 -0.36
C LEU A 27 -14.31 -10.25 0.97
N PRO A 28 -14.96 -11.34 1.43
CA PRO A 28 -15.42 -11.44 2.81
C PRO A 28 -14.25 -11.43 3.80
N PRO A 29 -14.42 -10.88 5.03
CA PRO A 29 -13.36 -10.86 6.03
C PRO A 29 -12.77 -12.25 6.35
N ALA A 30 -13.60 -13.30 6.32
CA ALA A 30 -13.17 -14.68 6.57
C ALA A 30 -12.17 -15.22 5.52
N LEU A 31 -12.14 -14.62 4.32
CA LEU A 31 -11.22 -15.02 3.25
C LEU A 31 -9.92 -14.22 3.24
N LEU A 32 -9.77 -13.18 4.08
CA LEU A 32 -8.56 -12.35 4.16
C LEU A 32 -7.28 -13.05 4.68
N PRO A 33 -7.34 -14.09 5.54
CA PRO A 33 -6.12 -14.76 5.99
C PRO A 33 -5.33 -15.45 4.86
N ALA A 34 -6.03 -15.99 3.86
CA ALA A 34 -5.41 -16.66 2.70
C ALA A 34 -4.50 -15.73 1.87
N PRO A 35 -4.97 -14.57 1.36
CA PRO A 35 -4.12 -13.65 0.61
C PRO A 35 -3.03 -13.01 1.47
N ALA A 36 -3.27 -12.80 2.77
CA ALA A 36 -2.21 -12.35 3.67
C ALA A 36 -1.06 -13.37 3.77
N ALA A 37 -1.39 -14.67 3.82
CA ALA A 37 -0.39 -15.74 3.79
C ALA A 37 0.33 -15.80 2.43
N GLU A 38 -0.39 -15.67 1.32
CA GLU A 38 0.20 -15.64 -0.02
C GLU A 38 1.19 -14.48 -0.17
N ILE A 39 0.81 -13.27 0.24
CA ILE A 39 1.68 -12.09 0.20
C ILE A 39 2.94 -12.32 1.04
N ARG A 40 2.82 -12.92 2.23
CA ARG A 40 4.00 -13.25 3.06
C ARG A 40 4.92 -14.22 2.36
N SER A 41 4.40 -15.31 1.80
CA SER A 41 5.19 -16.28 1.03
C SER A 41 5.88 -15.63 -0.16
N PHE A 42 5.15 -14.80 -0.90
CA PHE A 42 5.70 -14.05 -2.03
C PHE A 42 6.84 -13.10 -1.61
N LEU A 43 6.67 -12.35 -0.52
CA LEU A 43 7.70 -11.45 0.00
C LEU A 43 8.94 -12.22 0.44
N VAL A 44 8.77 -13.34 1.14
CA VAL A 44 9.90 -14.19 1.56
C VAL A 44 10.64 -14.71 0.33
N GLU A 45 9.95 -15.22 -0.68
CA GLU A 45 10.58 -15.73 -1.91
C GLU A 45 11.36 -14.63 -2.64
N LYS A 46 10.69 -13.51 -2.98
CA LYS A 46 11.28 -12.49 -3.85
C LYS A 46 12.33 -11.64 -3.15
N VAL A 47 12.05 -11.18 -1.93
CA VAL A 47 12.96 -10.26 -1.21
C VAL A 47 14.18 -11.00 -0.68
N SER A 48 14.08 -12.30 -0.37
CA SER A 48 15.26 -13.09 0.02
C SER A 48 16.20 -13.33 -1.17
N ALA A 49 15.67 -13.41 -2.39
CA ALA A 49 16.47 -13.57 -3.61
C ALA A 49 17.16 -12.28 -4.06
N THR A 50 16.45 -11.14 -4.01
CA THR A 50 16.98 -9.83 -4.48
C THR A 50 17.69 -9.03 -3.39
N GLY A 51 17.48 -9.39 -2.12
CA GLY A 51 17.81 -8.55 -0.96
C GLY A 51 16.80 -7.41 -0.79
N GLY A 52 16.74 -6.83 0.42
CA GLY A 52 15.83 -5.72 0.71
C GLY A 52 15.28 -5.73 2.14
N HIS A 53 14.18 -5.02 2.34
CA HIS A 53 13.61 -4.75 3.67
C HIS A 53 12.52 -5.76 4.05
N LEU A 54 12.89 -7.04 4.16
CA LEU A 54 11.91 -8.11 4.38
C LEU A 54 11.12 -7.95 5.70
N GLY A 55 11.83 -7.78 6.83
CA GLY A 55 11.22 -7.74 8.17
C GLY A 55 10.10 -6.70 8.32
N PRO A 56 10.35 -5.42 8.00
CA PRO A 56 9.32 -4.38 8.06
C PRO A 56 8.09 -4.67 7.20
N ASN A 57 8.28 -5.24 6.00
CA ASN A 57 7.15 -5.55 5.09
C ASN A 57 6.29 -6.71 5.60
N LEU A 58 6.89 -7.72 6.22
CA LEU A 58 6.15 -8.82 6.85
C LEU A 58 5.27 -8.33 8.00
N GLY A 59 5.72 -7.31 8.75
CA GLY A 59 4.98 -6.74 9.88
C GLY A 59 3.78 -5.86 9.51
N VAL A 60 3.64 -5.46 8.24
CA VAL A 60 2.60 -4.52 7.79
C VAL A 60 1.65 -5.11 6.74
N VAL A 61 1.68 -6.43 6.50
CA VAL A 61 0.85 -7.08 5.48
C VAL A 61 -0.64 -6.83 5.72
N GLU A 62 -1.14 -7.23 6.89
CA GLU A 62 -2.55 -7.11 7.24
C GLU A 62 -2.98 -5.66 7.38
N LEU A 63 -2.11 -4.80 7.92
CA LEU A 63 -2.36 -3.37 8.02
C LEU A 63 -2.53 -2.76 6.62
N THR A 64 -1.59 -3.01 5.71
CA THR A 64 -1.63 -2.45 4.36
C THR A 64 -2.83 -2.97 3.58
N MET A 65 -3.18 -4.25 3.74
CA MET A 65 -4.41 -4.81 3.17
C MET A 65 -5.67 -4.13 3.72
N ALA A 66 -5.75 -3.94 5.05
CA ALA A 66 -6.88 -3.26 5.66
C ALA A 66 -7.02 -1.82 5.16
N LEU A 67 -5.91 -1.10 4.98
CA LEU A 67 -5.90 0.25 4.44
C LEU A 67 -6.43 0.29 3.00
N HIS A 68 -5.98 -0.62 2.13
CA HIS A 68 -6.50 -0.74 0.75
C HIS A 68 -7.95 -1.21 0.68
N ARG A 69 -8.48 -1.81 1.76
CA ARG A 69 -9.91 -2.12 1.87
C ARG A 69 -10.77 -0.92 2.27
N VAL A 70 -10.27 -0.14 3.22
CA VAL A 70 -11.00 1.00 3.80
C VAL A 70 -10.91 2.22 2.91
N PHE A 71 -9.76 2.44 2.28
CA PHE A 71 -9.47 3.58 1.43
C PHE A 71 -9.42 3.16 -0.04
N ASP A 72 -10.09 3.94 -0.87
CA ASP A 72 -10.16 3.69 -2.29
C ASP A 72 -9.07 4.47 -3.02
N VAL A 73 -7.87 3.88 -3.06
CA VAL A 73 -6.69 4.50 -3.68
C VAL A 73 -6.78 4.59 -5.20
N GLU A 74 -7.72 3.86 -5.81
CA GLU A 74 -8.01 3.90 -7.26
C GLU A 74 -8.90 5.10 -7.58
N GLU A 75 -9.89 5.38 -6.72
CA GLU A 75 -10.79 6.54 -6.81
C GLU A 75 -10.22 7.83 -6.19
N GLY A 76 -8.96 7.77 -5.74
CA GLY A 76 -8.17 8.94 -5.39
C GLY A 76 -7.81 9.10 -3.92
N ASP A 77 -8.23 8.22 -3.00
CA ASP A 77 -7.74 8.27 -1.61
C ASP A 77 -6.21 8.10 -1.56
N VAL A 78 -5.54 8.78 -0.63
CA VAL A 78 -4.08 8.82 -0.56
C VAL A 78 -3.56 8.03 0.63
N LEU A 79 -2.60 7.13 0.38
CA LEU A 79 -1.86 6.46 1.45
C LEU A 79 -0.44 7.02 1.48
N LEU A 80 -0.06 7.61 2.63
CA LEU A 80 1.31 8.06 2.85
C LEU A 80 1.99 7.13 3.85
N PHE A 81 3.20 6.70 3.52
CA PHE A 81 4.00 5.84 4.37
C PHE A 81 5.17 6.66 4.92
N ASP A 82 5.29 6.77 6.25
CA ASP A 82 6.34 7.59 6.87
C ASP A 82 7.75 7.05 6.61
N THR A 83 7.90 5.74 6.51
CA THR A 83 9.15 5.14 6.01
C THR A 83 8.88 4.22 4.83
N GLY A 84 9.48 4.54 3.69
CA GLY A 84 9.16 3.92 2.41
C GLY A 84 9.59 2.46 2.30
N HIS A 85 10.51 2.01 3.16
CA HIS A 85 10.99 0.64 3.12
C HIS A 85 9.91 -0.40 3.47
N GLN A 86 8.76 0.00 4.03
CA GLN A 86 7.64 -0.90 4.38
C GLN A 86 6.52 -0.92 3.33
N THR A 87 6.82 -0.55 2.08
CA THR A 87 5.79 -0.33 1.05
C THR A 87 5.71 -1.43 -0.01
N TYR A 88 6.42 -2.56 0.13
CA TYR A 88 6.35 -3.63 -0.86
C TYR A 88 4.94 -4.18 -0.98
N VAL A 89 4.24 -4.41 0.13
CA VAL A 89 2.83 -4.85 0.11
C VAL A 89 1.95 -3.84 -0.63
N HIS A 90 2.19 -2.54 -0.44
CA HIS A 90 1.48 -1.50 -1.16
C HIS A 90 1.76 -1.58 -2.66
N LYS A 91 3.02 -1.75 -3.07
CA LYS A 91 3.40 -1.90 -4.48
C LYS A 91 2.71 -3.11 -5.13
N LEU A 92 2.69 -4.25 -4.43
CA LEU A 92 2.02 -5.47 -4.91
C LEU A 92 0.53 -5.23 -5.14
N LEU A 93 -0.15 -4.65 -4.15
CA LEU A 93 -1.59 -4.40 -4.20
C LEU A 93 -1.97 -3.33 -5.21
N THR A 94 -1.05 -2.49 -5.67
CA THR A 94 -1.31 -1.49 -6.73
C THR A 94 -0.73 -1.90 -8.08
N GLY A 95 -0.82 -3.20 -8.42
CA GLY A 95 -0.51 -3.71 -9.76
C GLY A 95 0.97 -3.89 -10.10
N ARG A 96 1.90 -3.74 -9.15
CA ARG A 96 3.35 -3.87 -9.42
C ARG A 96 3.92 -5.24 -9.06
N ARG A 97 3.08 -6.27 -8.93
CA ARG A 97 3.53 -7.65 -8.62
C ARG A 97 4.56 -8.18 -9.61
N ALA A 98 4.33 -7.98 -10.92
CA ALA A 98 5.20 -8.50 -11.99
C ALA A 98 6.62 -7.89 -11.99
N GLY A 99 6.82 -6.70 -11.44
CA GLY A 99 8.13 -6.05 -11.38
C GLY A 99 9.01 -6.49 -10.21
N SER A 100 8.51 -7.38 -9.33
CA SER A 100 9.18 -7.72 -8.07
C SER A 100 10.51 -8.45 -8.24
N ASP A 101 10.73 -9.12 -9.38
CA ASP A 101 12.02 -9.77 -9.67
C ASP A 101 13.15 -8.76 -9.90
N GLY A 102 12.81 -7.54 -10.33
CA GLY A 102 13.75 -6.41 -10.48
C GLY A 102 13.85 -5.52 -9.26
N LEU A 103 13.37 -5.95 -8.09
CA LEU A 103 13.35 -5.13 -6.89
C LEU A 103 14.78 -4.70 -6.49
N ARG A 104 14.97 -3.38 -6.34
CA ARG A 104 16.24 -2.71 -6.02
C ARG A 104 17.34 -2.89 -7.07
N GLN A 105 17.00 -3.35 -8.26
CA GLN A 105 17.92 -3.44 -9.39
C GLN A 105 17.83 -2.16 -10.23
N GLU A 106 18.90 -1.86 -10.98
CA GLU A 106 18.90 -0.75 -11.93
C GLU A 106 17.81 -0.97 -12.99
N GLY A 107 16.97 0.05 -13.23
CA GLY A 107 15.83 -0.05 -14.14
C GLY A 107 14.66 -0.90 -13.63
N GLY A 108 14.74 -1.47 -12.42
CA GLY A 108 13.69 -2.25 -11.79
C GLY A 108 12.88 -1.46 -10.74
N LEU A 109 12.08 -2.17 -9.94
CA LEU A 109 11.26 -1.54 -8.89
C LEU A 109 12.14 -0.95 -7.79
N SER A 110 11.80 0.26 -7.34
CA SER A 110 12.50 0.90 -6.24
C SER A 110 12.22 0.19 -4.92
N GLY A 111 13.23 0.18 -4.04
CA GLY A 111 13.08 -0.25 -2.65
C GLY A 111 12.22 0.68 -1.78
N TYR A 112 11.81 1.83 -2.33
CA TYR A 112 11.02 2.88 -1.68
C TYR A 112 9.90 3.35 -2.63
N PRO A 113 8.87 4.06 -2.15
CA PRO A 113 7.87 4.66 -3.02
C PRO A 113 8.52 5.70 -3.94
N GLY A 114 8.10 5.72 -5.20
CA GLY A 114 8.61 6.64 -6.21
C GLY A 114 7.46 7.25 -7.00
N ARG A 115 7.37 8.58 -7.07
CA ARG A 115 6.27 9.27 -7.76
C ARG A 115 6.26 8.99 -9.26
N GLY A 116 7.43 8.76 -9.84
CA GLY A 116 7.60 8.33 -11.23
C GLY A 116 7.33 6.83 -11.45
N GLU A 117 7.31 6.02 -10.39
CA GLU A 117 7.02 4.59 -10.47
C GLU A 117 5.51 4.29 -10.42
N SER A 118 4.74 5.10 -9.67
CA SER A 118 3.29 4.90 -9.57
C SER A 118 2.52 6.17 -9.21
N ALA A 119 1.27 6.25 -9.70
CA ALA A 119 0.31 7.26 -9.28
C ALA A 119 0.00 7.16 -7.77
N HIS A 120 0.02 5.95 -7.20
CA HIS A 120 -0.29 5.69 -5.79
C HIS A 120 0.84 6.08 -4.83
N ASP A 121 2.06 6.26 -5.33
CA ASP A 121 3.21 6.69 -4.55
C ASP A 121 3.26 8.23 -4.54
N TRP A 122 2.80 8.84 -3.44
CA TRP A 122 2.70 10.29 -3.32
C TRP A 122 3.93 10.97 -2.73
N ILE A 123 4.65 10.28 -1.85
CA ILE A 123 5.86 10.79 -1.18
C ILE A 123 7.00 9.85 -1.50
N GLU A 124 8.15 10.41 -1.86
CA GLU A 124 9.42 9.68 -1.95
C GLU A 124 10.15 9.86 -0.61
N ASN A 125 10.40 8.78 0.12
CA ASN A 125 11.21 8.86 1.32
C ASN A 125 12.02 7.57 1.55
N SER A 126 13.24 7.76 2.04
CA SER A 126 14.16 6.68 2.43
C SER A 126 14.49 6.70 3.92
N HIS A 127 14.41 7.86 4.58
CA HIS A 127 14.65 8.03 6.02
C HIS A 127 13.33 8.17 6.81
N ALA A 128 13.34 7.65 8.05
CA ALA A 128 12.21 7.72 8.98
C ALA A 128 11.87 9.17 9.38
N ALA A 129 10.61 9.42 9.77
CA ALA A 129 10.06 10.74 10.11
C ALA A 129 10.01 11.78 8.98
N GLN A 130 10.40 11.39 7.75
CA GLN A 130 10.27 12.23 6.56
C GLN A 130 8.88 12.19 5.94
N GLY A 131 7.94 11.33 6.35
CA GLY A 131 6.54 11.42 5.93
C GLY A 131 5.75 12.42 6.77
N VAL A 132 6.06 12.55 8.06
CA VAL A 132 5.38 13.48 8.99
C VAL A 132 5.57 14.95 8.57
N ARG A 133 6.75 15.33 8.06
CA ARG A 133 7.06 16.72 7.64
C ARG A 133 6.28 17.17 6.39
N PRO A 134 6.34 16.46 5.24
CA PRO A 134 5.48 16.72 4.09
C PRO A 134 4.02 16.62 4.48
N ALA A 135 3.56 15.64 5.25
CA ALA A 135 2.16 15.59 5.71
C ALA A 135 1.72 16.84 6.48
N ARG A 136 2.60 17.42 7.32
CA ARG A 136 2.34 18.70 8.00
C ARG A 136 2.36 19.90 7.03
N ARG A 137 3.28 19.96 6.07
CA ARG A 137 3.39 21.04 5.08
C ARG A 137 2.32 20.98 3.98
N THR A 138 1.86 19.78 3.62
CA THR A 138 0.78 19.57 2.66
C THR A 138 -0.58 19.78 3.31
N ARG A 139 -0.72 19.66 4.64
CA ARG A 139 -1.99 19.83 5.36
C ARG A 139 -2.80 21.09 4.97
N PRO A 140 -2.20 22.30 4.85
CA PRO A 140 -2.91 23.50 4.40
C PRO A 140 -3.31 23.43 2.91
N LEU A 141 -2.47 22.83 2.05
CA LEU A 141 -2.77 22.63 0.63
C LEU A 141 -3.87 21.59 0.43
N LEU A 142 -3.84 20.51 1.22
CA LEU A 142 -4.84 19.46 1.22
C LEU A 142 -6.19 20.00 1.74
N ALA A 143 -6.17 20.82 2.80
CA ALA A 143 -7.35 21.52 3.29
C ALA A 143 -7.95 22.48 2.24
N ARG A 144 -7.11 23.19 1.48
CA ARG A 144 -7.54 24.06 0.36
C ARG A 144 -8.12 23.27 -0.82
N ALA A 145 -7.71 22.01 -0.99
CA ALA A 145 -8.29 21.08 -1.95
C ALA A 145 -9.56 20.36 -1.43
N GLY A 146 -10.10 20.75 -0.25
CA GLY A 146 -11.32 20.19 0.31
C GLY A 146 -11.14 18.85 1.04
N LEU A 147 -9.91 18.50 1.42
CA LEU A 147 -9.59 17.19 1.98
C LEU A 147 -9.66 17.21 3.52
N SER A 148 -10.43 16.29 4.11
CA SER A 148 -10.53 16.13 5.57
C SER A 148 -9.57 15.04 6.06
N ALA A 149 -8.57 15.45 6.84
CA ALA A 149 -7.55 14.53 7.35
C ALA A 149 -8.11 13.68 8.51
N SER A 150 -8.39 12.39 8.26
CA SER A 150 -8.75 11.44 9.32
C SER A 150 -7.59 10.48 9.63
N GLN A 151 -6.94 10.74 10.77
CA GLN A 151 -6.24 9.81 11.68
C GLN A 151 -5.07 8.94 11.15
N ILE A 152 -3.94 9.14 11.83
CA ILE A 152 -2.58 8.70 11.52
C ILE A 152 -2.34 7.33 12.19
N ALA A 153 -2.28 6.25 11.41
CA ALA A 153 -1.56 5.03 11.80
C ALA A 153 -0.27 4.99 10.97
N SER A 154 0.74 5.75 11.41
CA SER A 154 1.96 6.16 10.67
C SER A 154 1.79 7.14 9.48
N THR A 155 0.60 7.73 9.35
CA THR A 155 0.17 8.83 8.45
C THR A 155 -0.59 8.40 7.20
N VAL A 156 -1.73 7.74 7.39
CA VAL A 156 -2.71 7.56 6.32
C VAL A 156 -3.51 8.85 6.17
N LEU A 157 -3.60 9.39 4.94
CA LEU A 157 -4.23 10.67 4.65
C LEU A 157 -5.34 10.46 3.63
N ARG A 158 -6.56 10.22 4.12
CA ARG A 158 -7.72 10.17 3.20
C ARG A 158 -7.87 11.53 2.53
N ALA A 159 -7.78 11.53 1.21
CA ALA A 159 -7.84 12.73 0.39
C ALA A 159 -8.41 12.34 -0.96
N ARG A 160 -9.67 12.68 -1.27
CA ARG A 160 -10.18 12.56 -2.64
C ARG A 160 -9.70 13.75 -3.48
N ALA A 161 -8.55 13.61 -4.13
CA ALA A 161 -8.07 14.57 -5.11
C ALA A 161 -7.17 13.88 -6.15
N GLY A 162 -7.29 14.26 -7.42
CA GLY A 162 -6.26 13.93 -8.41
C GLY A 162 -4.90 14.44 -7.94
N LYS A 163 -3.82 13.68 -8.16
CA LYS A 163 -2.45 13.98 -7.71
C LYS A 163 -2.09 15.42 -8.10
N PRO A 164 -2.09 16.40 -7.17
CA PRO A 164 -1.75 17.77 -7.51
C PRO A 164 -0.27 17.84 -7.86
N SER A 165 0.10 18.81 -8.68
CA SER A 165 1.49 19.22 -8.86
C SER A 165 1.98 19.84 -7.54
N LEU A 166 2.35 19.00 -6.59
CA LEU A 166 2.97 19.42 -5.34
C LEU A 166 4.39 19.88 -5.66
N PRO A 167 4.80 21.10 -5.29
CA PRO A 167 6.15 21.58 -5.56
C PRO A 167 7.18 20.72 -4.82
N ASP A 168 8.30 20.44 -5.47
CA ASP A 168 9.37 19.54 -4.97
C ASP A 168 9.90 19.94 -3.59
N CYS A 169 9.81 21.24 -3.23
CA CYS A 169 10.20 21.79 -1.93
C CYS A 169 9.38 21.27 -0.73
N LEU A 170 8.25 20.59 -0.98
CA LEU A 170 7.50 19.90 0.07
C LEU A 170 8.18 18.59 0.50
N PHE A 171 9.06 18.05 -0.34
CA PHE A 171 9.71 16.75 -0.17
C PHE A 171 11.23 16.84 -0.10
N ASP A 172 11.82 17.97 -0.50
CA ASP A 172 13.25 18.21 -0.37
C ASP A 172 13.65 18.47 1.10
N GLY A 173 14.57 17.64 1.61
CA GLY A 173 15.19 17.76 2.92
C GLY A 173 16.31 18.80 3.00
N SER A 174 16.63 19.50 1.90
CA SER A 174 17.72 20.48 1.80
C SER A 174 17.41 21.87 2.39
N ALA A 175 16.14 22.18 2.64
CA ALA A 175 15.76 23.45 3.29
C ALA A 175 15.91 23.33 4.82
N VAL A 176 17.16 23.48 5.28
CA VAL A 176 17.54 23.74 6.68
C VAL A 176 17.14 25.14 7.08
#